data_AF-J4UGR1-F1
#
_entry.id   AF-J4UGR1-F1
#
_cell.length_a   1.000
_cell.length_b   1.000
_cell.length_c   1.000
_cell.angle_alpha   90.00
_cell.angle_beta   90.00
_cell.angle_gamma   90.00
#
_symmetry.space_group_name_H-M   'P 1'
#
loop_
_entity.id
_entity.type
_entity.pdbx_description
1 polymer ?
#
loop_
_entity_poly.entity_id
_entity_poly.type
_entity_poly.pdbx_seq_one_letter_code
_entity_poly.pdbx_strand_id
1 'polypeptide(L)'
;MACPNAELSRHHTGDVRTLVDNSLTPQMSTVRSFARALGATRRVALSAPARPVFRAPLARSVRYGSHLPDRNSSFTKVTEDHVKQMRSMLGSPSSLLTTLDGSSTADDLANFNNDWMNKYHGHSQVVVKPKTTEEVSSIMKFCNENNIAVVPQGGNTGLVGG
;
A
#
# COMPACT_ATOMS: atom_id res chain seq x y z
N MET A 1 22.72 41.06 39.93
CA MET A 1 22.40 41.30 38.50
C MET A 1 20.97 40.86 38.30
N ALA A 2 20.11 41.80 37.92
CA ALA A 2 18.66 41.69 37.89
C ALA A 2 18.14 40.88 36.68
N CYS A 3 16.95 40.31 36.89
CA CYS A 3 15.98 39.64 36.00
C CYS A 3 15.64 40.38 34.67
N PRO A 4 14.59 40.03 33.89
CA PRO A 4 13.92 38.75 33.51
C PRO A 4 13.60 38.69 31.97
N ASN A 5 12.89 37.66 31.49
CA ASN A 5 11.54 37.80 30.89
C ASN A 5 11.08 36.52 30.15
N ALA A 6 10.04 35.91 30.71
CA ALA A 6 9.15 34.97 30.07
C ALA A 6 7.79 35.66 29.92
N GLU A 7 7.22 35.66 28.71
CA GLU A 7 5.78 35.69 28.38
C GLU A 7 5.63 35.95 26.87
N LEU A 8 4.81 35.16 26.16
CA LEU A 8 3.51 35.65 25.69
C LEU A 8 2.70 34.54 24.98
N SER A 9 1.50 34.32 25.52
CA SER A 9 0.32 33.63 24.98
C SER A 9 -0.08 34.09 23.57
N ARG A 10 -0.65 33.20 22.74
CA ARG A 10 -1.80 33.50 21.85
C ARG A 10 -2.73 32.30 21.60
N HIS A 11 -3.85 32.35 22.32
CA HIS A 11 -5.24 32.17 21.90
C HIS A 11 -5.62 31.34 20.66
N HIS A 12 -6.43 30.34 20.99
CA HIS A 12 -7.39 29.56 20.23
C HIS A 12 -8.63 30.39 19.86
N THR A 13 -9.04 30.40 18.58
CA THR A 13 -10.43 30.54 18.08
C THR A 13 -10.43 30.61 16.55
N GLY A 14 -11.31 29.87 15.88
CA GLY A 14 -11.53 30.01 14.44
C GLY A 14 -12.34 28.86 13.81
N ASP A 15 -13.60 28.74 14.20
CA ASP A 15 -14.63 27.97 13.49
C ASP A 15 -15.12 28.77 12.28
N VAL A 16 -15.05 28.20 11.07
CA VAL A 16 -15.67 28.78 9.86
C VAL A 16 -16.26 27.65 9.02
N ARG A 17 -17.53 27.36 9.25
CA ARG A 17 -18.44 26.66 8.33
C ARG A 17 -19.07 27.67 7.37
N THR A 18 -18.74 27.60 6.09
CA THR A 18 -19.55 28.21 5.01
C THR A 18 -19.24 27.54 3.66
N LEU A 19 -20.19 26.77 3.13
CA LEU A 19 -20.34 26.39 1.72
C LEU A 19 -21.85 26.19 1.51
N VAL A 20 -22.61 27.27 1.30
CA VAL A 20 -22.95 27.89 -0.01
C VAL A 20 -23.66 26.89 -0.93
N ASP A 21 -24.99 26.91 -0.80
CA ASP A 21 -25.98 26.40 -1.74
C ASP A 21 -25.75 26.98 -3.15
N ASN A 22 -25.83 26.13 -4.17
CA ASN A 22 -25.79 26.53 -5.56
C ASN A 22 -27.07 26.06 -6.27
N SER A 23 -28.13 26.87 -6.14
CA SER A 23 -29.37 26.75 -6.90
C SER A 23 -29.39 27.77 -8.03
N LEU A 24 -29.18 27.33 -9.28
CA LEU A 24 -29.41 28.16 -10.47
C LEU A 24 -30.09 27.34 -11.56
N THR A 25 -31.40 27.44 -11.60
CA THR A 25 -32.23 27.24 -12.79
C THR A 25 -32.24 28.51 -13.63
N PRO A 26 -32.29 28.39 -14.97
CA PRO A 26 -32.97 29.39 -15.79
C PRO A 26 -34.13 28.78 -16.58
N GLN A 27 -35.27 29.46 -16.50
CA GLN A 27 -36.40 29.33 -17.42
C GLN A 27 -36.11 29.99 -18.78
N MET A 28 -36.78 29.52 -19.84
CA MET A 28 -37.49 30.30 -20.87
C MET A 28 -38.11 29.32 -21.90
N SER A 29 -39.45 29.27 -22.05
CA SER A 29 -40.26 29.91 -23.11
C SER A 29 -39.89 29.48 -24.55
N THR A 30 -40.73 29.18 -25.54
CA THR A 30 -42.19 29.22 -25.74
C THR A 30 -42.44 28.76 -27.20
N VAL A 31 -43.48 27.93 -27.41
CA VAL A 31 -44.40 27.87 -28.59
C VAL A 31 -44.13 26.99 -29.85
N ARG A 32 -45.17 26.16 -30.10
CA ARG A 32 -45.80 25.62 -31.33
C ARG A 32 -44.97 24.78 -32.32
N SER A 33 -45.47 23.58 -32.62
CA SER A 33 -46.39 23.43 -33.77
C SER A 33 -47.04 22.04 -33.86
N PHE A 34 -48.29 22.06 -34.35
CA PHE A 34 -49.08 20.90 -34.74
C PHE A 34 -48.48 20.23 -35.98
N ALA A 35 -48.39 18.90 -35.98
CA ALA A 35 -48.38 18.13 -37.22
C ALA A 35 -49.08 16.79 -37.04
N ARG A 36 -49.87 16.48 -38.06
CA ARG A 36 -50.96 15.51 -38.17
C ARG A 36 -50.45 14.11 -38.51
N ALA A 37 -51.18 13.12 -38.03
CA ALA A 37 -50.96 11.69 -38.24
C ALA A 37 -50.88 11.27 -39.72
N LEU A 38 -50.03 10.28 -40.00
CA LEU A 38 -50.16 9.35 -41.12
C LEU A 38 -49.67 7.97 -40.66
N GLY A 39 -50.52 6.95 -40.83
CA GLY A 39 -50.28 5.59 -40.38
C GLY A 39 -49.14 4.91 -41.14
N ALA A 40 -48.36 4.13 -40.42
CA ALA A 40 -47.47 3.12 -40.98
C ALA A 40 -47.71 1.81 -40.22
N THR A 41 -47.98 0.77 -41.00
CA THR A 41 -48.31 -0.59 -40.58
C THR A 41 -47.23 -1.19 -39.68
N ARG A 42 -47.64 -1.72 -38.53
CA ARG A 42 -46.80 -2.50 -37.61
C ARG A 42 -46.26 -3.74 -38.34
N ARG A 43 -44.96 -3.75 -38.69
CA ARG A 43 -44.21 -5.01 -38.83
C ARG A 43 -43.67 -5.38 -37.45
N VAL A 44 -44.13 -6.50 -36.93
CA VAL A 44 -43.55 -7.13 -35.74
C VAL A 44 -42.18 -7.66 -36.13
N ALA A 45 -41.12 -6.93 -35.78
CA ALA A 45 -39.77 -7.47 -35.79
C ALA A 45 -39.61 -8.29 -34.51
N LEU A 46 -39.44 -9.60 -34.66
CA LEU A 46 -39.02 -10.49 -33.57
C LEU A 46 -37.59 -10.08 -33.17
N SER A 47 -37.46 -9.26 -32.12
CA SER A 47 -36.16 -8.98 -31.52
C SER A 47 -35.69 -10.24 -30.79
N ALA A 48 -34.62 -10.87 -31.28
CA ALA A 48 -33.92 -11.88 -30.52
C ALA A 48 -33.50 -11.27 -29.16
N PRO A 49 -33.67 -11.98 -28.03
CA PRO A 49 -33.25 -11.44 -26.75
C PRO A 49 -31.72 -11.25 -26.79
N ALA A 50 -31.27 -10.03 -26.56
CA ALA A 50 -29.87 -9.75 -26.32
C ALA A 50 -29.45 -10.57 -25.09
N ARG A 51 -28.63 -11.61 -25.30
CA ARG A 51 -27.99 -12.33 -24.20
C ARG A 51 -27.22 -11.30 -23.39
N PRO A 52 -27.45 -11.16 -22.08
CA PRO A 52 -26.59 -10.33 -21.26
C PRO A 52 -25.21 -10.98 -21.31
N VAL A 53 -24.27 -10.32 -21.99
CA VAL A 53 -22.85 -10.69 -21.89
C VAL A 53 -22.40 -10.20 -20.52
N PHE A 54 -22.74 -10.96 -19.48
CA PHE A 54 -22.03 -10.86 -18.21
C PHE A 54 -20.60 -11.27 -18.51
N ARG A 55 -19.74 -10.29 -18.82
CA ARG A 55 -18.31 -10.44 -18.62
C ARG A 55 -18.14 -10.61 -17.13
N ALA A 56 -18.08 -11.86 -16.67
CA ALA A 56 -17.46 -12.15 -15.39
C ALA A 56 -16.12 -11.39 -15.39
N PRO A 57 -15.77 -10.65 -14.31
CA PRO A 57 -14.41 -10.19 -14.18
C PRO A 57 -13.56 -11.44 -14.37
N LEU A 58 -12.64 -11.41 -15.34
CA LEU A 58 -11.61 -12.43 -15.40
C LEU A 58 -10.92 -12.32 -14.06
N ALA A 59 -11.31 -13.18 -13.11
CA ALA A 59 -10.48 -13.48 -11.97
C ALA A 59 -9.19 -13.91 -12.62
N ARG A 60 -8.21 -13.00 -12.62
CA ARG A 60 -6.89 -13.26 -13.12
C ARG A 60 -6.44 -14.40 -12.24
N SER A 61 -6.55 -15.63 -12.75
CA SER A 61 -5.98 -16.79 -12.11
C SER A 61 -4.50 -16.49 -12.10
N VAL A 62 -4.06 -15.94 -10.97
CA VAL A 62 -2.65 -15.73 -10.69
C VAL A 62 -2.12 -17.15 -10.70
N ARG A 63 -1.43 -17.51 -11.79
CA ARG A 63 -0.58 -18.69 -11.77
C ARG A 63 0.57 -18.31 -10.85
N TYR A 64 0.35 -18.50 -9.55
CA TYR A 64 1.43 -18.58 -8.59
C TYR A 64 2.40 -19.63 -9.16
N GLY A 65 3.69 -19.35 -9.16
CA GLY A 65 4.66 -20.44 -9.10
C GLY A 65 4.38 -21.14 -7.77
N SER A 66 3.44 -22.10 -7.78
CA SER A 66 2.53 -22.33 -6.65
C SER A 66 3.12 -23.17 -5.53
N HIS A 67 4.43 -23.34 -5.50
CA HIS A 67 5.12 -23.82 -4.32
C HIS A 67 6.47 -23.11 -4.26
N LEU A 68 6.52 -22.00 -3.53
CA LEU A 68 7.81 -21.55 -3.02
C LEU A 68 8.37 -22.72 -2.20
N PRO A 69 9.65 -23.08 -2.40
CA PRO A 69 10.26 -24.16 -1.65
C PRO A 69 10.20 -23.84 -0.16
N ASP A 70 10.12 -24.88 0.67
CA ASP A 70 10.19 -24.71 2.11
C ASP A 70 11.47 -23.99 2.50
N ARG A 71 11.38 -23.16 3.54
CA ARG A 71 12.54 -22.49 4.11
C ARG A 71 13.58 -23.53 4.51
N ASN A 72 14.81 -23.36 4.04
CA ASN A 72 15.93 -24.19 4.43
C ASN A 72 16.10 -24.14 5.97
N SER A 73 15.98 -25.31 6.61
CA SER A 73 16.05 -25.50 8.07
C SER A 73 17.44 -25.24 8.65
N SER A 74 18.47 -25.19 7.80
CA SER A 74 19.84 -24.89 8.22
C SER A 74 19.98 -23.46 8.76
N PHE A 75 19.14 -22.52 8.30
CA PHE A 75 19.19 -21.13 8.75
C PHE A 75 18.35 -20.89 9.99
N THR A 76 18.92 -20.13 10.92
CA THR A 76 18.30 -19.76 12.20
C THR A 76 17.05 -18.89 11.96
N LYS A 77 15.98 -19.14 12.73
CA LYS A 77 14.79 -18.28 12.77
C LYS A 77 15.07 -17.06 13.64
N VAL A 78 14.57 -15.89 13.22
CA VAL A 78 14.80 -14.65 13.97
C VAL A 78 13.92 -14.64 15.23
N THR A 79 14.52 -14.32 16.37
CA THR A 79 13.87 -14.19 17.67
C THR A 79 13.90 -12.75 18.14
N GLU A 80 13.14 -12.42 19.20
CA GLU A 80 13.16 -11.10 19.81
C GLU A 80 14.55 -10.67 20.32
N ASP A 81 15.38 -11.62 20.76
CA ASP A 81 16.71 -11.32 21.26
C ASP A 81 17.65 -10.87 20.13
N HIS A 82 17.53 -11.49 18.95
CA HIS A 82 18.24 -11.01 17.77
C HIS A 82 17.81 -9.58 17.40
N VAL A 83 16.51 -9.28 17.51
CA VAL A 83 15.98 -7.93 17.25
C VAL A 83 16.58 -6.89 18.21
N LYS A 84 16.68 -7.22 19.50
CA LYS A 84 17.33 -6.35 20.50
C LYS A 84 18.81 -6.10 20.16
N GLN A 85 19.53 -7.14 19.73
CA GLN A 85 20.93 -7.00 19.32
C GLN A 85 21.06 -6.14 18.06
N MET A 86 20.23 -6.37 17.04
CA MET A 86 20.22 -5.53 15.83
C MET A 86 19.92 -4.06 16.16
N ARG A 87 18.97 -3.78 17.08
CA ARG A 87 18.69 -2.41 17.54
C ARG A 87 19.91 -1.74 18.17
N SER A 88 20.74 -2.47 18.92
CA SER A 88 21.96 -1.92 19.52
C SER A 88 23.04 -1.53 18.50
N MET A 89 23.02 -2.17 17.32
CA MET A 89 23.98 -1.91 16.25
C MET A 89 23.55 -0.76 15.33
N LEU A 90 22.27 -0.38 15.36
CA LEU A 90 21.70 0.65 14.48
C LEU A 90 21.57 1.98 15.24
N GLY A 91 22.01 3.07 14.62
CA GLY A 91 21.98 4.40 15.24
C GLY A 91 20.58 5.04 15.29
N SER A 92 19.56 4.44 14.67
CA SER A 92 18.21 5.01 14.57
C SER A 92 17.13 3.95 14.80
N PRO A 93 16.06 4.25 15.58
CA PRO A 93 14.99 3.29 15.81
C PRO A 93 14.14 3.01 14.56
N SER A 94 14.07 3.96 13.61
CA SER A 94 13.36 3.81 12.33
C SER A 94 14.13 2.98 11.30
N SER A 95 15.36 2.58 11.61
CA SER A 95 16.18 1.71 10.77
C SER A 95 15.83 0.23 10.92
N LEU A 96 14.90 -0.13 11.80
CA LEU A 96 14.46 -1.51 11.99
C LEU A 96 12.93 -1.58 12.02
N LEU A 97 12.35 -2.36 11.11
CA LEU A 97 10.91 -2.64 11.06
C LEU A 97 10.70 -4.11 11.38
N THR A 98 9.84 -4.40 12.35
CA THR A 98 9.71 -5.74 12.92
C THR A 98 8.30 -6.02 13.38
N THR A 99 7.82 -7.22 13.07
CA THR A 99 6.53 -7.74 13.59
C THR A 99 6.68 -8.47 14.92
N LEU A 100 7.92 -8.81 15.32
CA LEU A 100 8.20 -9.58 16.53
C LEU A 100 8.08 -8.75 17.83
N ASP A 101 8.46 -7.47 17.79
CA ASP A 101 8.44 -6.56 18.96
C ASP A 101 7.27 -5.57 18.92
N GLY A 102 6.37 -5.71 17.94
CA GLY A 102 5.24 -4.81 17.73
C GLY A 102 5.62 -3.41 17.22
N SER A 103 6.86 -3.19 16.79
CA SER A 103 7.29 -1.89 16.27
C SER A 103 6.68 -1.55 14.90
N SER A 104 6.22 -2.55 14.16
CA SER A 104 5.59 -2.40 12.84
C SER A 104 4.55 -3.47 12.59
N THR A 105 3.62 -3.19 11.68
CA THR A 105 2.56 -4.11 11.28
C THR A 105 2.98 -4.97 10.09
N ALA A 106 2.24 -6.05 9.81
CA ALA A 106 2.47 -6.86 8.62
C ALA A 106 2.30 -6.05 7.32
N ASP A 107 1.42 -5.06 7.33
CA ASP A 107 1.17 -4.18 6.17
C ASP A 107 2.36 -3.26 5.87
N ASP A 108 3.08 -2.81 6.91
CA ASP A 108 4.31 -2.02 6.74
C ASP A 108 5.42 -2.82 6.04
N LEU A 109 5.47 -4.13 6.31
CA LEU A 109 6.44 -5.05 5.71
C LEU A 109 6.01 -5.55 4.33
N ALA A 110 4.73 -5.38 3.94
CA ALA A 110 4.21 -5.88 2.67
C ALA A 110 4.97 -5.30 1.46
N ASN A 111 5.41 -4.04 1.53
CA ASN A 111 6.17 -3.38 0.46
C ASN A 111 7.58 -3.96 0.24
N PHE A 112 8.13 -4.64 1.25
CA PHE A 112 9.44 -5.31 1.19
C PHE A 112 9.30 -6.80 0.86
N ASN A 113 8.20 -7.42 1.27
CA ASN A 113 7.93 -8.83 1.03
C ASN A 113 7.33 -9.10 -0.36
N ASN A 114 6.59 -8.15 -0.94
CA ASN A 114 5.94 -8.35 -2.23
C ASN A 114 6.78 -7.72 -3.34
N ASP A 115 6.98 -8.44 -4.44
CA ASP A 115 7.69 -7.89 -5.60
C ASP A 115 6.84 -6.87 -6.38
N TRP A 116 7.50 -6.13 -7.27
CA TRP A 116 6.85 -5.13 -8.12
C TRP A 116 5.67 -5.65 -8.95
N MET A 117 5.77 -6.88 -9.47
CA MET A 117 4.71 -7.46 -10.30
C MET A 117 3.62 -8.18 -9.48
N ASN A 118 3.76 -8.22 -8.15
CA ASN A 118 2.90 -8.96 -7.23
C ASN A 118 2.78 -10.47 -7.61
N LYS A 119 3.89 -11.03 -8.09
CA LYS A 119 4.07 -12.45 -8.46
C LYS A 119 4.78 -13.25 -7.37
N TYR A 120 5.69 -12.64 -6.62
CA TYR A 120 6.49 -13.27 -5.57
C TYR A 120 6.21 -12.59 -4.23
N HIS A 121 5.97 -13.43 -3.21
CA HIS A 121 5.58 -13.00 -1.87
C HIS A 121 6.49 -13.64 -0.84
N GLY A 122 7.26 -12.81 -0.16
CA GLY A 122 8.08 -13.18 0.98
C GLY A 122 7.29 -13.20 2.29
N HIS A 123 7.92 -13.76 3.33
CA HIS A 123 7.37 -13.83 4.68
C HIS A 123 8.40 -13.33 5.72
N SER A 124 9.21 -12.33 5.35
CA SER A 124 10.15 -11.73 6.31
C SER A 124 9.38 -11.01 7.41
N GLN A 125 9.86 -11.19 8.64
CA GLN A 125 9.34 -10.53 9.85
C GLN A 125 10.19 -9.33 10.27
N VAL A 126 11.34 -9.14 9.62
CA VAL A 126 12.34 -8.12 9.97
C VAL A 126 12.85 -7.45 8.70
N VAL A 127 12.89 -6.12 8.68
CA VAL A 127 13.53 -5.31 7.64
C VAL A 127 14.51 -4.35 8.30
N VAL A 128 15.76 -4.38 7.84
CA VAL A 128 16.83 -3.50 8.32
C VAL A 128 17.13 -2.46 7.25
N LYS A 129 17.18 -1.19 7.66
CA LYS A 129 17.44 -0.01 6.80
C LYS A 129 18.66 0.76 7.34
N PRO A 130 19.87 0.21 7.16
CA PRO A 130 21.09 0.88 7.61
C PRO A 130 21.32 2.16 6.81
N LYS A 131 21.93 3.16 7.45
CA LYS A 131 22.26 4.47 6.87
C LYS A 131 23.73 4.61 6.50
N THR A 132 24.61 3.81 7.13
CA THR A 132 26.05 3.86 6.87
C THR A 132 26.61 2.47 6.54
N THR A 133 27.81 2.46 5.96
CA THR A 133 28.54 1.24 5.61
C THR A 133 28.98 0.43 6.83
N GLU A 134 29.22 1.10 7.96
CA GLU A 134 29.62 0.48 9.22
C GLU A 134 28.46 -0.29 9.84
N GLU A 135 27.24 0.26 9.76
CA GLU A 135 26.01 -0.43 10.18
C GLU A 135 25.78 -1.69 9.33
N VAL A 136 25.94 -1.59 8.01
CA VAL A 136 25.83 -2.76 7.09
C VAL A 136 26.83 -3.84 7.48
N SER A 137 28.11 -3.48 7.65
CA SER A 137 29.18 -4.41 8.03
C SER A 137 28.89 -5.12 9.35
N SER A 138 28.43 -4.36 10.36
CA SER A 138 28.10 -4.88 11.69
C SER A 138 26.93 -5.87 11.64
N ILE A 139 25.86 -5.53 10.91
CA ILE A 139 24.69 -6.40 10.73
C ILE A 139 25.06 -7.66 9.94
N MET A 140 25.85 -7.55 8.88
CA MET A 140 26.27 -8.70 8.09
C MET A 140 27.14 -9.66 8.90
N LYS A 141 28.07 -9.12 9.71
CA LYS A 141 28.86 -9.92 10.65
C LYS A 141 27.97 -10.67 11.63
N PHE A 142 27.01 -9.95 12.24
CA PHE A 142 26.04 -10.54 13.16
C PHE A 142 25.20 -11.66 12.53
N CYS A 143 24.65 -11.43 11.34
CA CYS A 143 23.86 -12.42 10.63
C CYS A 143 24.68 -13.66 10.27
N ASN A 144 25.94 -13.49 9.88
CA ASN A 144 26.84 -14.60 9.58
C ASN A 144 27.16 -15.43 10.83
N GLU A 145 27.49 -14.78 11.95
CA GLU A 145 27.78 -15.46 13.22
C GLU A 145 26.57 -16.25 13.76
N ASN A 146 25.35 -15.77 13.51
CA ASN A 146 24.11 -16.41 13.97
C ASN A 146 23.45 -17.30 12.89
N ASN A 147 24.09 -17.46 11.73
CA ASN A 147 23.59 -18.22 10.59
C ASN A 147 22.15 -17.80 10.17
N ILE A 148 21.94 -16.49 10.06
CA ILE A 148 20.68 -15.88 9.63
C ILE A 148 20.78 -15.57 8.12
N ALA A 149 19.80 -16.06 7.35
CA ALA A 149 19.71 -15.74 5.93
C ALA A 149 19.38 -14.26 5.71
N VAL A 150 20.04 -13.63 4.73
CA VAL A 150 19.86 -12.21 4.39
C VAL A 150 19.47 -12.07 2.92
N VAL A 151 18.50 -11.21 2.64
CA VAL A 151 18.09 -10.82 1.29
C VAL A 151 18.40 -9.33 1.11
N PRO A 152 19.40 -8.95 0.30
CA PRO A 152 19.67 -7.55 0.00
C PRO A 152 18.59 -7.01 -0.93
N GLN A 153 18.01 -5.86 -0.59
CA GLN A 153 16.97 -5.22 -1.41
C GLN A 153 17.32 -3.74 -1.68
N GLY A 154 17.27 -3.36 -2.95
CA GLY A 154 17.35 -1.97 -3.41
C GLY A 154 15.96 -1.34 -3.58
N GLY A 155 15.64 -0.88 -4.80
CA GLY A 155 14.33 -0.26 -5.10
C GLY A 155 13.15 -1.22 -5.29
N ASN A 156 13.36 -2.54 -5.16
CA ASN A 156 12.33 -3.57 -5.35
C ASN A 156 11.60 -3.51 -6.72
N THR A 157 12.33 -3.24 -7.81
CA THR A 157 11.78 -3.18 -9.19
C THR A 157 12.20 -4.37 -10.07
N GLY A 158 12.84 -5.38 -9.47
CA GLY A 158 13.26 -6.59 -10.19
C GLY A 158 12.08 -7.41 -10.68
N LEU A 159 12.18 -8.01 -11.87
CA LEU A 159 11.09 -8.75 -12.50
C LEU A 159 11.18 -10.28 -12.32
N VAL A 160 12.18 -10.76 -11.58
CA VAL A 160 12.53 -12.20 -11.52
C VAL A 160 12.43 -12.82 -10.13
N GLY A 161 12.15 -12.04 -9.08
CA GLY A 161 12.02 -12.56 -7.71
C GLY A 161 13.36 -13.01 -7.11
N GLY A 162 14.37 -12.14 -7.17
CA GLY A 162 15.70 -12.39 -6.62
C GLY A 162 15.76 -12.29 -5.10
#